data_AF-A0ABC9HDJ3-F1
#
_entry.id   AF-A0ABC9HDJ3-F1
#
_cell.length_a   1.000
_cell.length_b   1.000
_cell.length_c   1.000
_cell.angle_alpha   90.00
_cell.angle_beta   90.00
_cell.angle_gamma   90.00
#
_symmetry.space_group_name_H-M   'P 1'
#
loop_
_entity.id
_entity.type
_entity.pdbx_description
1 polymer ?
#
loop_
_entity_poly.entity_id
_entity_poly.type
_entity_poly.pdbx_seq_one_letter_code
_entity_poly.pdbx_strand_id
1 'polypeptide(L)'
;MAAPSGIRMAAVFGEAKPEYGGHDADALPRRPVLFHAHAPSQTPLRVVATDLRSLAWRCSLDLDDLQNLQDDVGIGGSCSDFLDYLYSSFSSAQVKLLFPAAQGPDTAELVATKAKGLPRITLPLHPVAASELKDVIADFSLALYASYKTKQEHASREQERVSQLMESLASEREKNEVMQKQLEALSFLDKRKATKPKLVTDQVPSAPLGSDQFIVPVQKQTSVASPSKVPPAKATKRVAHASRRARGVRGALLQDDNDDES
;
A
#
# COMPACT_ATOMS: atom_id res chain seq x y z
N MET A 1 28.85 19.28 2.53
CA MET A 1 27.64 19.91 1.95
C MET A 1 26.71 18.80 1.51
N ALA A 2 25.55 18.65 2.15
CA ALA A 2 24.52 17.75 1.64
C ALA A 2 23.90 18.37 0.38
N ALA A 3 23.67 17.58 -0.67
CA ALA A 3 22.98 18.04 -1.87
C ALA A 3 21.57 18.53 -1.48
N PRO A 4 21.05 19.60 -2.09
CA PRO A 4 19.69 20.04 -1.82
C PRO A 4 18.72 18.89 -2.15
N SER A 5 17.85 18.58 -1.20
CA SER A 5 16.77 17.62 -1.34
C SER A 5 15.81 18.14 -2.41
N GLY A 6 16.02 17.74 -3.67
CA GLY A 6 15.14 18.13 -4.78
C GLY A 6 13.75 17.51 -4.62
N ILE A 7 12.74 18.18 -5.15
CA ILE A 7 11.39 17.63 -5.26
C ILE A 7 11.46 16.32 -6.07
N ARG A 8 10.97 15.23 -5.48
CA ARG A 8 10.91 13.92 -6.14
C ARG A 8 9.55 13.31 -5.91
N MET A 9 8.76 13.23 -6.98
CA MET A 9 7.48 12.54 -7.02
C MET A 9 7.42 11.70 -8.29
N ALA A 10 7.06 10.43 -8.16
CA ALA A 10 6.85 9.57 -9.31
C ALA A 10 5.72 10.12 -10.19
N ALA A 11 5.82 9.90 -11.50
CA ALA A 11 4.79 10.34 -12.44
C ALA A 11 3.45 9.64 -12.16
N VAL A 12 2.39 10.43 -12.05
CA VAL A 12 1.01 9.95 -11.91
C VAL A 12 0.22 10.36 -13.14
N PHE A 13 -0.41 9.38 -13.77
CA PHE A 13 -1.42 9.60 -14.80
C PHE A 13 -2.77 9.19 -14.25
N GLY A 14 -3.79 9.98 -14.53
CA GLY A 14 -5.14 9.69 -14.10
C GLY A 14 -6.19 10.39 -14.95
N GLU A 15 -7.44 10.12 -14.59
CA GLU A 15 -8.63 10.72 -15.18
C GLU A 15 -9.25 11.69 -14.17
N ALA A 16 -9.52 12.92 -14.60
CA ALA A 16 -10.23 13.92 -13.84
C ALA A 16 -11.63 14.10 -14.44
N LYS A 17 -12.65 13.97 -13.60
CA LYS A 17 -14.05 14.16 -14.01
C LYS A 17 -14.39 15.66 -14.05
N PRO A 18 -14.81 16.20 -15.19
CA PRO A 18 -15.30 17.58 -15.28
C PRO A 18 -16.53 17.78 -14.40
N GLU A 19 -16.53 18.83 -13.57
CA GLU A 19 -17.73 19.32 -12.89
C GLU A 19 -17.96 20.79 -13.21
N TYR A 20 -19.19 21.12 -13.60
CA TYR A 20 -19.56 22.44 -14.09
C TYR A 20 -20.37 23.19 -13.05
N GLY A 21 -19.86 24.33 -12.62
CA GLY A 21 -20.57 25.26 -11.76
C GLY A 21 -21.47 26.18 -12.58
N GLY A 22 -22.57 25.65 -13.12
CA GLY A 22 -23.68 26.46 -13.66
C GLY A 22 -23.34 27.39 -14.85
N HIS A 23 -23.85 26.99 -16.01
CA HIS A 23 -23.87 27.68 -17.31
C HIS A 23 -22.67 27.50 -18.26
N ASP A 24 -23.06 27.13 -19.48
CA ASP A 24 -22.33 26.78 -20.69
C ASP A 24 -21.62 25.41 -20.74
N ALA A 25 -22.45 24.35 -20.73
CA ALA A 25 -22.03 22.95 -20.90
C ALA A 25 -21.57 22.58 -22.33
N ASP A 26 -21.64 23.51 -23.29
CA ASP A 26 -21.28 23.26 -24.69
C ASP A 26 -19.82 23.59 -25.01
N ALA A 27 -19.21 24.55 -24.30
CA ALA A 27 -17.80 24.91 -24.48
C ALA A 27 -16.83 24.01 -23.71
N LEU A 28 -17.31 23.31 -22.68
CA LEU A 28 -16.47 22.55 -21.75
C LEU A 28 -16.39 21.05 -22.09
N PRO A 29 -15.27 20.38 -21.76
CA PRO A 29 -15.04 19.01 -22.20
C PRO A 29 -15.99 18.04 -21.51
N ARG A 30 -17.03 17.57 -22.21
CA ARG A 30 -17.99 16.58 -21.67
C ARG A 30 -17.39 15.19 -21.43
N ARG A 31 -16.18 14.96 -21.95
CA ARG A 31 -15.41 13.72 -21.77
C ARG A 31 -14.47 13.89 -20.58
N PRO A 32 -14.12 12.79 -19.90
CA PRO A 32 -13.09 12.86 -18.89
C PRO A 32 -11.79 13.45 -19.43
N VAL A 33 -11.17 14.30 -18.63
CA VAL A 33 -9.90 14.95 -18.95
C VAL A 33 -8.79 14.12 -18.34
N LEU A 34 -7.75 13.81 -19.10
CA LEU A 34 -6.59 13.11 -18.56
C LEU A 34 -5.67 14.11 -17.91
N PHE A 35 -5.03 13.72 -16.81
CA PHE A 35 -3.98 14.53 -16.20
C PHE A 35 -2.69 13.73 -15.99
N HIS A 36 -1.59 14.47 -15.91
CA HIS A 36 -0.26 13.98 -15.67
C HIS A 36 0.43 14.90 -14.68
N ALA A 37 0.77 14.37 -13.50
CA ALA A 37 1.54 15.06 -12.48
C ALA A 37 2.92 14.41 -12.36
N HIS A 38 3.99 15.17 -12.49
CA HIS A 38 5.35 14.65 -12.41
C HIS A 38 6.34 15.69 -11.91
N ALA A 39 7.31 15.25 -11.11
CA ALA A 39 8.43 16.07 -10.68
C ALA A 39 9.75 15.38 -11.08
N PRO A 40 10.30 15.69 -12.27
CA PRO A 40 11.66 15.30 -12.61
C PRO A 40 12.63 15.85 -11.56
N SER A 41 13.71 15.10 -11.29
CA SER A 41 14.69 15.49 -10.26
C SER A 41 15.21 16.91 -10.48
N GLN A 42 15.09 17.75 -9.45
CA GLN A 42 15.51 19.17 -9.43
C GLN A 42 14.67 20.11 -10.32
N THR A 43 13.47 19.70 -10.72
CA THR A 43 12.52 20.58 -11.41
C THR A 43 11.25 20.73 -10.57
N PRO A 44 10.51 21.84 -10.73
CA PRO A 44 9.22 22.01 -10.07
C PRO A 44 8.26 20.87 -10.42
N LEU A 45 7.32 20.59 -9.51
CA LEU A 45 6.22 19.67 -9.79
C LEU A 45 5.36 20.26 -10.90
N ARG A 46 5.22 19.54 -12.01
CA ARG A 46 4.39 19.94 -13.14
C ARG A 46 3.13 19.12 -13.20
N VAL A 47 2.00 19.78 -13.36
CA VAL A 47 0.71 19.16 -13.58
C VAL A 47 0.14 19.65 -14.91
N VAL A 48 -0.24 18.72 -15.77
CA VAL A 48 -0.89 18.99 -17.05
C VAL A 48 -2.20 18.24 -17.09
N ALA A 49 -3.28 18.89 -17.51
CA ALA A 49 -4.57 18.27 -17.79
C ALA A 49 -4.97 18.54 -19.24
N THR A 50 -5.46 17.54 -19.98
CA THR A 50 -5.81 17.69 -21.41
C THR A 50 -6.89 16.71 -21.86
N ASP A 51 -7.70 17.16 -22.82
CA ASP A 51 -8.65 16.31 -23.55
C ASP A 51 -8.01 15.54 -24.74
N LEU A 52 -6.69 15.68 -24.92
CA LEU A 52 -5.89 15.15 -26.04
C LEU A 52 -6.37 15.59 -27.43
N ARG A 53 -7.10 16.70 -27.51
CA ARG A 53 -7.69 17.18 -28.77
C ARG A 53 -7.44 18.67 -28.98
N SER A 54 -7.95 19.50 -28.08
CA SER A 54 -8.07 20.94 -28.29
C SER A 54 -7.88 21.75 -27.01
N LEU A 55 -7.86 21.11 -25.84
CA LEU A 55 -7.77 21.79 -24.56
C LEU A 55 -6.62 21.20 -23.75
N ALA A 56 -5.82 22.09 -23.18
CA ALA A 56 -4.84 21.73 -22.18
C ALA A 56 -4.71 22.85 -21.16
N TRP A 57 -4.51 22.46 -19.92
CA TRP A 57 -4.17 23.34 -18.81
C TRP A 57 -2.92 22.84 -18.12
N ARG A 58 -2.16 23.75 -17.53
CA ARG A 58 -0.95 23.40 -16.79
C ARG A 58 -0.74 24.29 -15.56
N CYS A 59 -0.04 23.74 -14.58
CA CYS A 59 0.63 24.52 -13.55
C CYS A 59 2.01 23.91 -13.25
N SER A 60 2.85 24.71 -12.60
CA SER A 60 4.17 24.33 -12.13
C SER A 60 4.31 24.86 -10.72
N LEU A 61 4.68 23.98 -9.78
CA LEU A 61 4.83 24.31 -8.38
C LEU A 61 6.29 24.11 -7.98
N ASP A 62 6.95 25.17 -7.59
CA ASP A 62 8.28 25.08 -7.00
C ASP A 62 8.22 24.64 -5.52
N LEU A 63 9.36 24.69 -4.83
CA LEU A 63 9.41 24.23 -3.44
C LEU A 63 8.63 25.14 -2.50
N ASP A 64 8.60 26.45 -2.77
CA ASP A 64 7.90 27.43 -1.94
C ASP A 64 6.39 27.32 -2.20
N ASP A 65 5.97 27.16 -3.46
CA ASP A 65 4.58 26.86 -3.82
C ASP A 65 4.07 25.59 -3.14
N LEU A 66 4.90 24.53 -3.10
CA LEU A 66 4.55 23.27 -2.44
C LEU A 66 4.42 23.41 -0.92
N GLN A 67 5.25 24.25 -0.29
CA GLN A 67 5.15 24.53 1.14
C GLN A 67 3.88 25.35 1.46
N ASN A 68 3.60 26.37 0.66
CA ASN A 68 2.37 27.15 0.79
C ASN A 68 1.14 26.26 0.62
N LEU A 69 1.14 25.39 -0.39
CA LEU A 69 0.06 24.42 -0.60
C LEU A 69 -0.05 23.43 0.56
N GLN A 70 1.06 22.97 1.14
CA GLN A 70 1.06 22.09 2.31
C GLN A 70 0.38 22.77 3.50
N ASP A 71 0.70 24.03 3.74
CA ASP A 71 0.12 24.85 4.81
C ASP A 71 -1.36 25.13 4.58
N ASP A 72 -1.76 25.48 3.36
CA ASP A 72 -3.15 25.73 2.96
C ASP A 72 -4.03 24.48 3.12
N VAL A 73 -3.49 23.30 2.80
CA VAL A 73 -4.18 22.02 2.98
C VAL A 73 -4.19 21.59 4.46
N GLY A 74 -3.26 22.12 5.28
CA GLY A 74 -3.17 21.84 6.70
C GLY A 74 -2.55 20.48 7.04
N ILE A 75 -1.64 19.98 6.19
CA ILE A 75 -0.95 18.70 6.42
C ILE A 75 0.42 18.96 7.05
N GLY A 76 0.54 18.66 8.34
CA GLY A 76 1.83 18.69 9.02
C GLY A 76 2.77 17.58 8.54
N GLY A 77 4.08 17.77 8.74
CA GLY A 77 5.12 16.81 8.36
C GLY A 77 6.17 17.43 7.46
N SER A 78 7.05 16.60 6.91
CA SER A 78 8.05 17.05 5.93
C SER A 78 7.41 17.27 4.55
N CYS A 79 8.08 18.05 3.69
CA CYS A 79 7.68 18.21 2.30
C CYS A 79 7.60 16.85 1.57
N SER A 80 8.46 15.89 1.90
CA SER A 80 8.40 14.53 1.35
C SER A 80 7.10 13.80 1.74
N ASP A 81 6.68 13.92 3.01
CA ASP A 81 5.40 13.33 3.46
C ASP A 81 4.22 13.96 2.71
N PHE A 82 4.30 15.27 2.43
CA PHE A 82 3.30 15.96 1.63
C PHE A 82 3.32 15.53 0.15
N LEU A 83 4.49 15.29 -0.45
CA LEU A 83 4.59 14.74 -1.80
C LEU A 83 4.02 13.32 -1.89
N ASP A 84 4.22 12.48 -0.87
CA ASP A 84 3.58 11.16 -0.79
C ASP A 84 2.05 11.27 -0.64
N TYR A 85 1.57 12.30 0.07
CA TYR A 85 0.16 12.61 0.16
C TYR A 85 -0.43 13.09 -1.17
N LEU A 86 0.26 13.99 -1.89
CA LEU A 86 -0.09 14.44 -3.23
C LEU A 86 -0.16 13.27 -4.20
N TYR A 87 0.88 12.44 -4.24
CA TYR A 87 0.93 11.22 -5.06
C TYR A 87 -0.27 10.31 -4.77
N SER A 88 -0.55 10.07 -3.49
CA SER A 88 -1.69 9.26 -3.05
C SER A 88 -3.05 9.86 -3.46
N SER A 89 -3.16 11.20 -3.42
CA SER A 89 -4.38 11.92 -3.77
C SER A 89 -4.65 11.89 -5.27
N PHE A 90 -3.61 12.10 -6.09
CA PHE A 90 -3.71 11.97 -7.55
C PHE A 90 -3.89 10.52 -8.01
N SER A 91 -3.37 9.55 -7.26
CA SER A 91 -3.57 8.13 -7.57
C SER A 91 -4.95 7.61 -7.14
N SER A 92 -5.78 8.44 -6.48
CA SER A 92 -7.10 8.05 -6.02
C SER A 92 -8.14 8.14 -7.14
N ALA A 93 -9.29 7.49 -6.96
CA ALA A 93 -10.41 7.60 -7.89
C ALA A 93 -11.22 8.92 -7.74
N GLN A 94 -10.80 9.81 -6.83
CA GLN A 94 -11.52 11.03 -6.46
C GLN A 94 -10.77 12.27 -6.97
N VAL A 95 -10.53 12.30 -8.28
CA VAL A 95 -9.95 13.46 -8.97
C VAL A 95 -11.00 14.09 -9.89
N LYS A 96 -11.15 15.41 -9.77
CA LYS A 96 -12.14 16.21 -10.47
C LYS A 96 -11.46 17.42 -11.10
N LEU A 97 -12.05 17.91 -12.18
CA LEU A 97 -11.66 19.15 -12.83
C LEU A 97 -12.84 20.12 -12.70
N LEU A 98 -12.65 21.19 -11.92
CA LEU A 98 -13.66 22.24 -11.75
C LEU A 98 -13.36 23.40 -12.69
N PHE A 99 -14.41 24.12 -13.10
CA PHE A 99 -14.30 25.35 -13.90
C PHE A 99 -14.92 26.51 -13.12
N PRO A 100 -14.13 27.24 -12.31
CA PRO A 100 -14.65 28.30 -11.46
C PRO A 100 -15.05 29.53 -12.30
N ALA A 101 -16.34 29.90 -12.27
CA ALA A 101 -16.84 31.06 -13.00
C ALA A 101 -16.15 32.39 -12.60
N ALA A 102 -15.63 32.47 -11.38
CA ALA A 102 -14.99 33.68 -10.85
C ALA A 102 -13.56 33.92 -11.37
N GLN A 103 -12.88 32.89 -11.90
CA GLN A 103 -11.48 32.97 -12.31
C GLN A 103 -11.29 33.20 -13.82
N GLY A 104 -12.40 33.23 -14.57
CA GLY A 104 -12.43 33.43 -16.01
C GLY A 104 -12.91 32.19 -16.78
N PRO A 105 -13.28 32.34 -18.05
CA PRO A 105 -13.91 31.27 -18.84
C PRO A 105 -13.00 30.05 -19.09
N ASP A 106 -11.67 30.22 -18.98
CA ASP A 106 -10.70 29.22 -19.41
C ASP A 106 -9.82 28.67 -18.27
N THR A 107 -10.06 29.08 -17.02
CA THR A 107 -9.33 28.55 -15.86
C THR A 107 -9.96 27.26 -15.35
N ALA A 108 -9.13 26.31 -14.93
CA ALA A 108 -9.59 25.05 -14.36
C ALA A 108 -8.90 24.78 -13.03
N GLU A 109 -9.56 24.06 -12.13
CA GLU A 109 -8.96 23.61 -10.87
C GLU A 109 -8.94 22.08 -10.82
N LEU A 110 -7.76 21.50 -10.62
CA LEU A 110 -7.63 20.08 -10.34
C LEU A 110 -7.84 19.84 -8.85
N VAL A 111 -8.90 19.11 -8.53
CA VAL A 111 -9.28 18.81 -7.16
C VAL A 111 -9.12 17.33 -6.90
N ALA A 112 -8.31 16.99 -5.90
CA ALA A 112 -8.00 15.62 -5.55
C ALA A 112 -8.16 15.37 -4.05
N THR A 113 -8.72 14.21 -3.71
CA THR A 113 -8.86 13.75 -2.31
C THR A 113 -8.33 12.33 -2.19
N LYS A 114 -7.38 12.09 -1.27
CA LYS A 114 -6.84 10.75 -1.01
C LYS A 114 -7.92 9.75 -0.58
N ALA A 115 -8.75 10.14 0.39
CA ALA A 115 -9.86 9.33 0.90
C ALA A 115 -10.93 10.24 1.53
N LYS A 116 -12.15 9.72 1.68
CA LYS A 116 -13.25 10.47 2.30
C LYS A 116 -12.85 10.92 3.72
N GLY A 117 -13.07 12.21 4.01
CA GLY A 117 -12.76 12.81 5.32
C GLY A 117 -11.32 13.28 5.48
N LEU A 118 -10.44 13.10 4.48
CA LEU A 118 -9.09 13.67 4.48
C LEU A 118 -9.06 15.03 3.79
N PRO A 119 -8.04 15.88 4.08
CA PRO A 119 -7.87 17.17 3.44
C PRO A 119 -7.85 17.10 1.91
N ARG A 120 -8.52 18.05 1.27
CA ARG A 120 -8.65 18.12 -0.18
C ARG A 120 -7.54 19.01 -0.75
N ILE A 121 -6.88 18.54 -1.80
CA ILE A 121 -5.93 19.35 -2.58
C ILE A 121 -6.70 20.02 -3.70
N THR A 122 -6.47 21.32 -3.89
CA THR A 122 -7.00 22.12 -5.00
C THR A 122 -5.84 22.81 -5.68
N LEU A 123 -5.63 22.54 -6.96
CA LEU A 123 -4.58 23.15 -7.76
C LEU A 123 -5.19 24.01 -8.86
N PRO A 124 -4.92 25.32 -8.91
CA PRO A 124 -5.28 26.13 -10.06
C PRO A 124 -4.44 25.69 -11.26
N LEU A 125 -5.10 25.58 -12.42
CA LEU A 125 -4.49 25.27 -13.71
C LEU A 125 -4.79 26.39 -14.69
N HIS A 126 -3.76 26.78 -15.44
CA HIS A 126 -3.85 27.85 -16.42
C HIS A 126 -3.96 27.28 -17.84
N PRO A 127 -4.78 27.88 -18.72
CA PRO A 127 -4.91 27.42 -20.09
C PRO A 127 -3.58 27.53 -20.83
N VAL A 128 -3.26 26.51 -21.63
CA VAL A 128 -2.08 26.50 -22.48
C VAL A 128 -2.34 27.37 -23.72
N ALA A 129 -1.38 28.24 -24.05
CA ALA A 129 -1.48 29.09 -25.24
C ALA A 129 -1.62 28.26 -26.53
N ALA A 130 -2.39 28.76 -27.50
CA ALA A 130 -2.64 28.05 -28.75
C ALA A 130 -1.36 27.68 -29.53
N SER A 131 -0.28 28.45 -29.37
CA SER A 131 1.03 28.17 -29.97
C SER A 131 1.75 26.97 -29.36
N GLU A 132 1.52 26.67 -28.07
CA GLU A 132 2.20 25.58 -27.33
C GLU A 132 1.33 24.32 -27.20
N LEU A 133 0.02 24.44 -27.46
CA LEU A 133 -0.96 23.39 -27.19
C LEU A 133 -0.61 22.05 -27.83
N LYS A 134 -0.17 22.05 -29.10
CA LYS A 134 0.17 20.81 -29.81
C LYS A 134 1.38 20.12 -29.20
N ASP A 135 2.39 20.90 -28.80
CA ASP A 135 3.61 20.37 -28.19
C ASP A 135 3.31 19.79 -26.81
N VAL A 136 2.50 20.49 -26.00
CA VAL A 136 2.06 19.98 -24.69
C VAL A 136 1.28 18.67 -24.81
N ILE A 137 0.37 18.56 -25.79
CA ILE A 137 -0.39 17.32 -26.03
C ILE A 137 0.53 16.19 -26.54
N ALA A 138 1.51 16.52 -27.39
CA ALA A 138 2.49 15.54 -27.88
C ALA A 138 3.36 15.02 -26.73
N ASP A 139 3.91 15.91 -25.92
CA ASP A 139 4.71 15.56 -24.74
C ASP A 139 3.91 14.71 -23.75
N PHE A 140 2.66 15.09 -23.49
CA PHE A 140 1.74 14.32 -22.66
C PHE A 140 1.54 12.91 -23.22
N SER A 141 1.28 12.80 -24.53
CA SER A 141 1.01 11.53 -25.20
C SER A 141 2.22 10.60 -25.20
N LEU A 142 3.43 11.14 -25.43
CA LEU A 142 4.69 10.40 -25.35
C LEU A 142 4.94 9.89 -23.92
N ALA A 143 4.74 10.74 -22.92
CA ALA A 143 4.90 10.36 -21.51
C ALA A 143 3.89 9.28 -21.10
N LEU A 144 2.63 9.40 -21.55
CA LEU A 144 1.59 8.39 -21.31
C LEU A 144 1.94 7.05 -21.95
N TYR A 145 2.39 7.06 -23.21
CA TYR A 145 2.81 5.84 -23.91
C TYR A 145 4.01 5.17 -23.24
N ALA A 146 5.03 5.94 -22.83
CA ALA A 146 6.18 5.42 -22.10
C ALA A 146 5.77 4.79 -20.75
N SER A 147 4.86 5.44 -20.01
CA SER A 147 4.30 4.91 -18.77
C SER A 147 3.53 3.62 -19.00
N TYR A 148 2.69 3.58 -20.04
CA TYR A 148 1.94 2.38 -20.43
C TYR A 148 2.88 1.21 -20.75
N LYS A 149 3.90 1.43 -21.58
CA LYS A 149 4.87 0.39 -21.95
C LYS A 149 5.57 -0.18 -20.73
N THR A 150 6.01 0.69 -19.82
CA THR A 150 6.65 0.28 -18.56
C THR A 150 5.70 -0.56 -17.70
N LYS A 151 4.45 -0.13 -17.52
CA LYS A 151 3.45 -0.89 -16.77
C LYS A 151 3.12 -2.23 -17.42
N GLN A 152 3.05 -2.28 -18.75
CA GLN A 152 2.82 -3.50 -19.50
C GLN A 152 3.95 -4.53 -19.30
N GLU A 153 5.21 -4.08 -19.37
CA GLU A 153 6.37 -4.94 -19.11
C GLU A 153 6.40 -5.46 -17.66
N HIS A 154 6.01 -4.64 -16.68
CA HIS A 154 5.88 -5.10 -15.30
C HIS A 154 4.77 -6.13 -15.15
N ALA A 155 3.59 -5.88 -15.74
CA ALA A 155 2.47 -6.82 -15.70
C ALA A 155 2.82 -8.15 -16.35
N SER A 156 3.56 -8.16 -17.48
CA SER A 156 3.97 -9.40 -18.13
C SER A 156 4.96 -10.21 -17.27
N ARG A 157 5.90 -9.55 -16.60
CA ARG A 157 6.85 -10.21 -15.67
C ARG A 157 6.13 -10.78 -14.44
N GLU A 158 5.17 -10.06 -13.89
CA GLU A 158 4.36 -10.56 -12.78
C GLU A 158 3.51 -11.77 -13.20
N GLN A 159 2.91 -11.73 -14.39
CA GLN A 159 2.15 -12.86 -14.93
C GLN A 159 3.03 -14.11 -15.06
N GLU A 160 4.26 -13.97 -15.56
CA GLU A 160 5.22 -15.07 -15.67
C GLU A 160 5.59 -15.63 -14.29
N ARG A 161 5.86 -14.76 -13.30
CA ARG A 161 6.15 -15.18 -11.92
C ARG A 161 4.99 -15.95 -11.30
N VAL A 162 3.76 -15.48 -11.51
CA VAL A 162 2.56 -16.15 -11.02
C VAL A 162 2.40 -17.53 -11.65
N SER A 163 2.68 -17.67 -12.95
CA SER A 163 2.67 -18.97 -13.63
C SER A 163 3.70 -19.95 -13.04
N GLN A 164 4.93 -19.50 -12.82
CA GLN A 164 5.98 -20.32 -12.21
C GLN A 164 5.64 -20.74 -10.78
N LEU A 165 5.08 -19.82 -9.97
CA LEU A 165 4.62 -20.11 -8.61
C LEU A 165 3.46 -21.11 -8.60
N MET A 166 2.51 -21.01 -9.53
CA MET A 166 1.41 -21.97 -9.64
C MET A 166 1.91 -23.37 -10.00
N GLU A 167 2.89 -23.48 -10.90
CA GLU A 167 3.52 -24.76 -11.25
C GLU A 167 4.24 -25.38 -10.04
N SER A 168 5.03 -24.59 -9.32
CA SER A 168 5.69 -25.04 -8.10
C SER A 168 4.68 -25.45 -7.02
N LEU A 169 3.58 -24.72 -6.86
CA LEU A 169 2.51 -25.04 -5.92
C LEU A 169 1.85 -26.38 -6.27
N ALA A 170 1.60 -26.64 -7.56
CA ALA A 170 1.03 -27.89 -8.03
C ALA A 170 1.98 -29.07 -7.75
N SER A 171 3.27 -28.92 -8.05
CA SER A 171 4.28 -29.94 -7.75
C SER A 171 4.38 -30.25 -6.26
N GLU A 172 4.37 -29.21 -5.41
CA GLU A 172 4.40 -29.40 -3.96
C GLU A 172 3.11 -30.05 -3.43
N ARG A 173 1.94 -29.75 -4.01
CA ARG A 173 0.68 -30.43 -3.67
C ARG A 173 0.72 -31.91 -4.01
N GLU A 174 1.24 -32.27 -5.19
CA GLU A 174 1.38 -33.67 -5.60
C GLU A 174 2.33 -34.42 -4.66
N LYS A 175 3.51 -33.85 -4.34
CA LYS A 175 4.44 -34.46 -3.38
C LYS A 175 3.81 -34.65 -2.01
N ASN A 176 3.04 -33.67 -1.53
CA ASN A 176 2.31 -33.79 -0.27
C ASN A 176 1.25 -34.89 -0.32
N GLU A 177 0.53 -35.04 -1.43
CA GLU A 177 -0.46 -36.11 -1.60
C GLU A 177 0.21 -37.50 -1.59
N VAL A 178 1.35 -37.65 -2.28
CA VAL A 178 2.14 -38.89 -2.27
C VAL A 178 2.62 -39.21 -0.85
N MET A 179 3.15 -38.22 -0.14
CA MET A 179 3.62 -38.40 1.24
C MET A 179 2.49 -38.79 2.18
N GLN A 180 1.32 -38.17 2.04
CA GLN A 180 0.11 -38.50 2.81
C GLN A 180 -0.31 -39.96 2.57
N LYS A 181 -0.34 -40.41 1.30
CA LYS A 181 -0.64 -41.80 0.95
C LYS A 181 0.37 -42.79 1.55
N GLN A 182 1.67 -42.42 1.57
CA GLN A 182 2.71 -43.23 2.20
C GLN A 182 2.51 -43.35 3.72
N LEU A 183 2.20 -42.25 4.40
CA LEU A 183 1.92 -42.25 5.84
C LEU A 183 0.69 -43.10 6.19
N GLU A 184 -0.37 -43.00 5.40
CA GLU A 184 -1.58 -43.82 5.59
C GLU A 184 -1.27 -45.31 5.42
N ALA A 185 -0.53 -45.69 4.38
CA ALA A 185 -0.13 -47.07 4.14
C ALA A 185 0.67 -47.68 5.32
N LEU A 186 1.59 -46.91 5.91
CA LEU A 186 2.34 -47.33 7.10
C LEU A 186 1.43 -47.47 8.32
N SER A 187 0.46 -46.57 8.51
CA SER A 187 -0.50 -46.63 9.62
C SER A 187 -1.39 -47.89 9.58
N PHE A 188 -1.73 -48.38 8.38
CA PHE A 188 -2.49 -49.62 8.21
C PHE A 188 -1.67 -50.88 8.49
N LEU A 189 -0.36 -50.85 8.23
CA LEU A 189 0.57 -51.95 8.54
C LEU A 189 0.70 -52.18 10.04
N ASP A 190 0.77 -51.11 10.84
CA ASP A 190 0.80 -51.21 12.31
C ASP A 190 -0.49 -51.78 12.89
N LYS A 191 -1.65 -51.36 12.37
CA LYS A 191 -2.96 -51.92 12.77
C LYS A 191 -3.07 -53.41 12.49
N ARG A 192 -2.50 -53.91 11.39
CA ARG A 192 -2.50 -55.34 11.04
C ARG A 192 -1.50 -56.17 11.86
N LYS A 193 -0.41 -55.57 12.37
CA LYS A 193 0.52 -56.26 13.28
C LYS A 193 0.01 -56.33 14.73
N ALA A 194 -0.89 -55.43 15.14
CA ALA A 194 -1.53 -55.46 16.45
C ALA A 194 -2.61 -56.55 16.59
N THR A 195 -2.94 -57.29 15.53
CA THR A 195 -3.90 -58.40 15.55
C THR A 195 -3.20 -59.73 15.23
N LYS A 196 -2.45 -60.26 16.21
CA LYS A 196 -2.12 -61.69 16.26
C LYS A 196 -2.52 -62.24 17.64
N PRO A 197 -3.32 -63.32 17.73
CA PRO A 197 -3.61 -63.95 19.01
C PRO A 197 -2.36 -64.66 19.55
N LYS A 198 -2.18 -64.57 20.87
CA LYS A 198 -1.14 -65.26 21.65
C LYS A 198 -1.20 -66.78 21.39
N LEU A 199 -0.06 -67.35 20.99
CA LEU A 199 0.29 -68.73 21.33
C LEU A 199 1.59 -68.69 22.14
N VAL A 200 1.54 -69.32 23.31
CA VAL A 200 2.58 -69.45 24.33
C VAL A 200 3.66 -70.42 23.84
N THR A 201 4.95 -70.18 24.15
CA THR A 201 5.83 -71.06 24.97
C THR A 201 7.25 -70.46 25.05
N ASP A 202 7.58 -69.99 26.26
CA ASP A 202 8.81 -70.07 27.04
C ASP A 202 10.23 -70.26 26.45
N GLN A 203 11.14 -69.49 27.09
CA GLN A 203 12.55 -69.73 27.46
C GLN A 203 13.67 -68.89 26.78
N VAL A 204 14.39 -68.20 27.65
CA VAL A 204 15.68 -67.47 27.58
C VAL A 204 16.58 -68.26 28.59
N PRO A 205 17.95 -68.29 28.58
CA PRO A 205 18.74 -67.07 28.38
C PRO A 205 20.23 -67.14 27.92
N SER A 206 20.75 -65.91 27.71
CA SER A 206 22.12 -65.42 27.97
C SER A 206 23.19 -65.43 26.86
N ALA A 207 23.78 -64.23 26.66
CA ALA A 207 24.99 -63.90 25.88
C ALA A 207 26.29 -64.19 26.71
N PRO A 208 27.57 -64.01 26.24
CA PRO A 208 28.08 -62.82 25.52
C PRO A 208 29.31 -62.97 24.55
N LEU A 209 29.67 -61.84 23.92
CA LEU A 209 31.00 -61.34 23.50
C LEU A 209 31.76 -61.93 22.28
N GLY A 210 32.15 -61.04 21.35
CA GLY A 210 33.19 -61.29 20.33
C GLY A 210 33.41 -60.09 19.40
N SER A 211 34.65 -59.59 19.32
CA SER A 211 35.09 -58.26 18.87
C SER A 211 35.47 -58.14 17.37
N ASP A 212 35.65 -56.88 16.94
CA ASP A 212 36.51 -56.33 15.85
C ASP A 212 36.10 -56.54 14.38
N GLN A 213 36.23 -55.61 13.43
CA GLN A 213 36.64 -54.19 13.32
C GLN A 213 36.32 -53.72 11.87
N PHE A 214 36.30 -52.39 11.64
CA PHE A 214 36.72 -51.61 10.44
C PHE A 214 35.73 -50.58 9.82
N ILE A 215 36.01 -49.31 10.18
CA ILE A 215 36.13 -48.05 9.40
C ILE A 215 34.92 -47.52 8.57
N VAL A 216 34.47 -46.32 8.96
CA VAL A 216 33.69 -45.36 8.13
C VAL A 216 34.40 -44.00 8.19
N PRO A 217 34.55 -43.24 7.07
CA PRO A 217 35.36 -42.02 7.03
C PRO A 217 34.62 -40.77 7.55
N VAL A 218 35.45 -39.82 7.96
CA VAL A 218 35.17 -38.50 8.55
C VAL A 218 34.45 -37.56 7.58
N GLN A 219 33.39 -36.89 8.06
CA GLN A 219 32.97 -35.57 7.54
C GLN A 219 32.63 -34.64 8.70
N LYS A 220 33.37 -33.52 8.77
CA LYS A 220 33.29 -32.48 9.80
C LYS A 220 31.95 -31.73 9.72
N GLN A 221 31.24 -31.61 10.85
CA GLN A 221 30.23 -30.56 11.03
C GLN A 221 30.27 -30.01 12.45
N THR A 222 30.40 -28.69 12.52
CA THR A 222 30.55 -27.85 13.71
C THR A 222 29.29 -27.82 14.56
N SER A 223 29.49 -27.86 15.88
CA SER A 223 28.50 -27.91 16.95
C SER A 223 27.70 -26.61 17.13
N VAL A 224 26.39 -26.72 17.31
CA VAL A 224 25.55 -25.71 17.97
C VAL A 224 24.82 -26.42 19.12
N ALA A 225 25.03 -25.96 20.36
CA ALA A 225 24.47 -26.52 21.57
C ALA A 225 23.29 -25.68 22.09
N SER A 226 22.23 -26.37 22.53
CA SER A 226 21.19 -25.96 23.49
C SER A 226 20.46 -27.24 23.93
N PRO A 227 19.75 -27.32 25.08
CA PRO A 227 19.42 -26.28 26.06
C PRO A 227 19.71 -26.70 27.53
N SER A 228 19.61 -25.78 28.50
CA SER A 228 19.39 -26.19 29.91
C SER A 228 18.59 -25.17 30.73
N LYS A 229 17.67 -25.71 31.53
CA LYS A 229 16.68 -25.06 32.42
C LYS A 229 17.28 -24.80 33.81
N VAL A 230 16.86 -23.72 34.48
CA VAL A 230 17.06 -23.46 35.93
C VAL A 230 15.75 -22.84 36.51
N PRO A 231 15.35 -23.11 37.79
CA PRO A 231 13.96 -23.20 38.27
C PRO A 231 13.40 -21.94 39.00
N PRO A 232 12.13 -21.91 39.46
CA PRO A 232 11.46 -20.69 39.94
C PRO A 232 11.52 -20.52 41.47
N ALA A 233 11.54 -19.27 41.96
CA ALA A 233 11.44 -18.94 43.38
C ALA A 233 10.48 -17.75 43.68
N LYS A 234 9.43 -18.10 44.44
CA LYS A 234 8.51 -17.39 45.35
C LYS A 234 8.38 -15.85 45.41
N ALA A 235 7.12 -15.46 45.49
CA ALA A 235 6.55 -14.12 45.70
C ALA A 235 6.81 -13.50 47.08
N THR A 236 6.82 -12.15 47.15
CA THR A 236 6.44 -11.40 48.36
C THR A 236 5.54 -10.21 48.00
N LYS A 237 4.46 -10.10 48.76
CA LYS A 237 3.32 -9.17 48.68
C LYS A 237 3.62 -7.91 49.52
N ARG A 238 3.38 -6.70 49.02
CA ARG A 238 2.96 -5.55 49.87
C ARG A 238 1.99 -4.63 49.11
N VAL A 239 0.93 -4.30 49.83
CA VAL A 239 -0.26 -3.50 49.48
C VAL A 239 -0.22 -2.21 50.31
N ALA A 240 -0.97 -1.20 49.86
CA ALA A 240 -1.61 -0.06 50.58
C ALA A 240 -1.01 1.32 50.27
N HIS A 241 -1.74 2.44 50.21
CA HIS A 241 -3.18 2.79 50.11
C HIS A 241 -3.25 4.33 49.91
N ALA A 242 -4.25 4.84 49.17
CA ALA A 242 -4.98 6.12 49.35
C ALA A 242 -5.60 6.52 47.98
N SER A 243 -6.90 6.37 47.69
CA SER A 243 -8.10 7.02 48.25
C SER A 243 -8.13 8.55 48.11
N ARG A 244 -9.00 9.06 47.23
CA ARG A 244 -10.07 10.02 47.59
C ARG A 244 -11.18 10.08 46.51
N ARG A 245 -12.43 10.09 47.00
CA ARG A 245 -13.72 10.18 46.30
C ARG A 245 -14.19 11.64 46.16
N ALA A 246 -15.11 11.89 45.21
CA ALA A 246 -16.46 12.50 45.38
C ALA A 246 -17.12 12.55 43.96
N ARG A 247 -18.30 11.98 43.64
CA ARG A 247 -19.72 12.16 44.02
C ARG A 247 -20.33 13.56 43.77
N GLY A 248 -21.41 13.58 42.97
CA GLY A 248 -22.40 14.68 42.76
C GLY A 248 -22.28 15.27 41.34
N VAL A 249 -23.31 15.67 40.57
CA VAL A 249 -24.70 16.12 40.78
C VAL A 249 -25.35 16.13 39.36
N ARG A 250 -26.44 15.42 39.03
CA ARG A 250 -27.89 15.79 38.98
C ARG A 250 -28.27 17.13 38.27
N GLY A 251 -29.02 17.04 37.15
CA GLY A 251 -29.79 18.16 36.50
C GLY A 251 -28.95 19.03 35.54
N ALA A 252 -29.45 19.64 34.47
CA ALA A 252 -30.79 19.97 33.98
C ALA A 252 -30.72 20.04 32.42
N LEU A 253 -31.67 19.46 31.68
CA LEU A 253 -32.87 20.08 31.08
C LEU A 253 -32.56 21.25 30.12
N LEU A 254 -32.90 20.98 28.85
CA LEU A 254 -32.99 21.90 27.72
C LEU A 254 -33.98 23.03 27.99
N GLN A 255 -33.67 24.24 27.53
CA GLN A 255 -34.71 25.20 27.20
C GLN A 255 -34.28 26.08 26.03
N ASP A 256 -35.16 26.08 25.03
CA ASP A 256 -35.20 26.94 23.85
C ASP A 256 -35.35 28.41 24.24
N ASP A 257 -34.88 29.30 23.38
CA ASP A 257 -35.57 30.57 23.13
C ASP A 257 -35.52 30.86 21.63
N ASN A 258 -36.71 30.84 21.02
CA ASN A 258 -37.03 31.44 19.73
C ASN A 258 -37.39 32.92 19.96
N ASP A 259 -37.08 33.72 18.94
CA ASP A 259 -37.74 34.95 18.48
C ASP A 259 -37.87 36.15 19.45
N ASP A 260 -37.31 37.29 19.05
CA ASP A 260 -38.18 38.42 18.71
C ASP A 260 -37.53 39.41 17.72
N GLU A 261 -38.34 39.76 16.72
CA GLU A 261 -38.15 40.78 15.69
C GLU A 261 -38.52 42.15 16.27
N SER A 262 -37.69 43.19 16.08
CA SER A 262 -38.05 44.62 15.90
C SER A 262 -36.81 45.50 15.73
#